data_AF-A0A915CS51-F1
#
_entry.id   AF-A0A915CS51-F1
#
_cell.length_a   1.000
_cell.length_b   1.000
_cell.length_c   1.000
_cell.angle_alpha   90.00
_cell.angle_beta   90.00
_cell.angle_gamma   90.00
#
_symmetry.space_group_name_H-M   'P 1'
#
loop_
_entity.id
_entity.type
_entity.pdbx_description
1 polymer ?
#
loop_
_entity_poly.entity_id
_entity_poly.type
_entity_poly.pdbx_seq_one_letter_code
_entity_poly.pdbx_strand_id
1 'polypeptide(L)'
;MRTEMTTTKNDGYKQLIYNLVPTHSMRRLIFCTALFAVCSAVELTFNSYDPEYGVYIGKFSSQQSNDIAGMLYAINDSAIQIINFSWSGRIPDTFFWLDPTERPTRNGVRVPTFEYGLSPIGKYPSDTPRVVLILPNDRKISEFKSLSLFSLRDDSNYGSVQINENLTAPKAQMLQDELIGDRFKIFGLGNKAPDGYFFVGQGPSVSKDSGVKAMIRGRDTPELILPMNERYTGGKDVYVQLPDDYDIQRIEFLSIYSVKYDISYASLQLRNVSRYSIPPYIPPQKSYERGKRGYQAMHKVARPPQYVWYVNGYLANLYLKRGITYTFIVGVAKHFLSRIQQPLYLTNDSYGGYSKLTKAEQALVKTYAPENPSVYSGRLCRWTANKHISRQLSSWLVKKVIVQQFFEFTPTLATPNTLYFESYNNYQMGSAIFVVDEFPGDLKHIVEEPFQYDARQHQTNLELTRENGGSSRQIFNSAGIFTSLAAIFVLFALL
;
A
#
# COMPACT_ATOMS: atom_id res chain seq x y z
N MET A 1 63.20 7.91 -40.23
CA MET A 1 62.04 8.14 -41.12
C MET A 1 62.36 7.54 -42.48
N ARG A 2 61.42 6.82 -43.10
CA ARG A 2 61.49 6.40 -44.50
C ARG A 2 60.08 6.53 -45.06
N THR A 3 59.94 7.13 -46.23
CA THR A 3 58.64 7.47 -46.81
C THR A 3 58.52 6.76 -48.14
N GLU A 4 57.54 5.89 -48.29
CA GLU A 4 57.21 5.25 -49.57
C GLU A 4 55.85 5.74 -50.04
N MET A 5 55.78 6.15 -51.31
CA MET A 5 54.55 6.58 -51.96
C MET A 5 54.08 5.48 -52.91
N THR A 6 52.82 5.07 -52.77
CA THR A 6 52.10 4.31 -53.80
C THR A 6 50.84 5.07 -54.17
N THR A 7 50.59 5.18 -55.47
CA THR A 7 49.41 5.86 -56.03
C THR A 7 48.67 4.92 -56.96
N THR A 8 47.39 4.71 -56.70
CA THR A 8 46.45 4.10 -57.64
C THR A 8 45.34 5.10 -57.97
N LYS A 9 44.80 5.01 -59.19
CA LYS A 9 44.03 6.07 -59.84
C LYS A 9 42.60 5.61 -60.11
N ASN A 10 41.62 6.34 -59.58
CA ASN A 10 40.43 6.80 -60.29
C ASN A 10 39.66 7.84 -59.46
N ASP A 11 38.82 8.61 -60.13
CA ASP A 11 38.47 9.98 -59.71
C ASP A 11 37.36 10.08 -58.64
N GLY A 12 37.46 11.12 -57.79
CA GLY A 12 36.38 11.51 -56.86
C GLY A 12 36.83 11.73 -55.41
N TYR A 13 37.60 12.81 -55.16
CA TYR A 13 38.15 13.25 -53.85
C TYR A 13 39.42 12.54 -53.35
N LYS A 14 40.50 13.33 -53.21
CA LYS A 14 41.80 12.90 -52.68
C LYS A 14 41.82 12.96 -51.15
N GLN A 15 42.00 11.80 -50.49
CA GLN A 15 42.46 11.75 -49.10
C GLN A 15 43.95 11.42 -49.02
N LEU A 16 44.70 12.21 -48.25
CA LEU A 16 46.08 11.93 -47.87
C LEU A 16 46.07 11.03 -46.63
N ILE A 17 46.40 9.75 -46.80
CA ILE A 17 46.53 8.79 -45.68
C ILE A 17 48.00 8.69 -45.28
N TYR A 18 48.36 9.29 -44.15
CA TYR A 18 49.66 9.10 -43.51
C TYR A 18 49.62 7.88 -42.57
N ASN A 19 50.04 6.71 -43.07
CA ASN A 19 50.18 5.52 -42.24
C ASN A 19 51.47 5.59 -41.40
N LEU A 20 51.36 6.00 -40.13
CA LEU A 20 52.44 5.92 -39.15
C LEU A 20 52.51 4.53 -38.53
N VAL A 21 53.48 3.72 -38.95
CA VAL A 21 53.81 2.45 -38.29
C VAL A 21 54.69 2.72 -37.06
N PRO A 22 54.26 2.38 -35.82
CA PRO A 22 55.04 2.66 -34.63
C PRO A 22 56.19 1.65 -34.47
N THR A 23 57.42 2.12 -34.64
CA THR A 23 58.61 1.33 -34.32
C THR A 23 58.81 1.20 -32.80
N HIS A 24 59.20 0.01 -32.34
CA HIS A 24 59.50 -0.29 -30.94
C HIS A 24 60.56 0.67 -30.36
N SER A 25 60.11 1.58 -29.47
CA SER A 25 60.85 2.26 -28.38
C SER A 25 60.46 3.75 -28.25
N MET A 26 59.35 4.02 -27.57
CA MET A 26 59.18 5.16 -26.64
C MET A 26 57.86 5.01 -25.87
N ARG A 27 57.76 3.97 -25.04
CA ARG A 27 56.69 3.83 -24.04
C ARG A 27 57.14 4.45 -22.71
N ARG A 28 56.98 5.76 -22.57
CA ARG A 28 56.82 6.54 -21.31
C ARG A 28 56.71 8.03 -21.67
N LEU A 29 55.91 8.77 -20.91
CA LEU A 29 55.86 10.25 -20.88
C LEU A 29 55.03 11.06 -21.90
N ILE A 30 54.06 10.48 -22.63
CA ILE A 30 52.91 11.26 -23.18
C ILE A 30 51.60 10.48 -22.98
N PHE A 31 51.06 10.49 -21.75
CA PHE A 31 49.76 9.88 -21.44
C PHE A 31 49.10 10.54 -20.19
N CYS A 32 49.10 11.87 -20.12
CA CYS A 32 48.53 12.62 -18.97
C CYS A 32 47.55 13.76 -19.32
N THR A 33 47.26 14.05 -20.59
CA THR A 33 46.52 15.29 -20.98
C THR A 33 45.43 15.11 -22.03
N ALA A 34 44.93 13.88 -22.26
CA ALA A 34 43.90 13.63 -23.27
C ALA A 34 42.92 12.49 -22.90
N LEU A 35 42.43 12.45 -21.66
CA LEU A 35 41.23 11.68 -21.32
C LEU A 35 40.41 12.27 -20.16
N PHE A 36 40.22 13.59 -20.16
CA PHE A 36 39.02 14.16 -19.53
C PHE A 36 37.82 13.78 -20.41
N ALA A 37 37.36 12.55 -20.26
CA ALA A 37 36.01 12.20 -20.66
C ALA A 37 35.08 13.05 -19.80
N VAL A 38 34.49 14.09 -20.41
CA VAL A 38 33.38 14.83 -19.80
C VAL A 38 32.22 13.86 -19.73
N CYS A 39 32.18 13.08 -18.64
CA CYS A 39 30.99 12.42 -18.19
C CYS A 39 30.00 13.55 -17.87
N SER A 40 29.21 13.90 -18.88
CA SER A 40 28.12 14.85 -18.74
C SER A 40 27.10 14.16 -17.86
N ALA A 41 27.21 14.38 -16.56
CA ALA A 41 26.14 14.02 -15.64
C ALA A 41 24.89 14.72 -16.18
N VAL A 42 23.92 13.93 -16.63
CA VAL A 42 22.62 14.48 -17.03
C VAL A 42 22.01 15.05 -15.77
N GLU A 43 22.09 16.37 -15.61
CA GLU A 43 21.47 17.06 -14.49
C GLU A 43 19.95 16.89 -14.66
N LEU A 44 19.38 16.03 -13.82
CA LEU A 44 17.94 15.82 -13.75
C LEU A 44 17.30 17.16 -13.38
N THR A 45 16.57 17.73 -14.34
CA THR A 45 15.90 19.01 -14.18
C THR A 45 14.53 18.78 -13.53
N PHE A 46 14.13 19.68 -12.64
CA PHE A 46 12.78 19.67 -12.08
C PHE A 46 11.72 19.61 -13.19
N ASN A 47 10.64 18.84 -12.97
CA ASN A 47 9.60 18.53 -13.95
C ASN A 47 10.05 17.69 -15.17
N SER A 48 11.27 17.16 -15.24
CA SER A 48 11.63 16.19 -16.28
C SER A 48 10.84 14.88 -16.09
N TYR A 49 10.19 14.41 -17.15
CA TYR A 49 9.44 13.15 -17.16
C TYR A 49 10.32 11.97 -17.56
N ASP A 50 10.28 10.91 -16.76
CA ASP A 50 10.90 9.61 -17.00
C ASP A 50 9.79 8.53 -17.11
N PRO A 51 9.75 7.68 -18.15
CA PRO A 51 8.72 6.64 -18.28
C PRO A 51 8.76 5.54 -17.21
N GLU A 52 9.92 5.26 -16.59
CA GLU A 52 10.08 4.24 -15.55
C GLU A 52 9.84 4.83 -14.14
N TYR A 53 10.20 6.09 -13.93
CA TYR A 53 10.19 6.71 -12.60
C TYR A 53 9.09 7.77 -12.39
N GLY A 54 8.55 8.38 -13.45
CA GLY A 54 7.59 9.48 -13.39
C GLY A 54 8.25 10.84 -13.46
N VAL A 55 7.65 11.87 -12.85
CA VAL A 55 8.14 13.26 -12.98
C VAL A 55 9.11 13.60 -11.85
N TYR A 56 10.34 13.97 -12.20
CA TYR A 56 11.39 14.28 -11.23
C TYR A 56 11.07 15.53 -10.39
N ILE A 57 11.10 15.35 -9.07
CA ILE A 57 10.86 16.40 -8.07
C ILE A 57 12.21 16.98 -7.60
N GLY A 58 13.18 16.12 -7.30
CA GLY A 58 14.47 16.53 -6.75
C GLY A 58 15.24 15.40 -6.07
N LYS A 59 16.40 15.73 -5.52
CA LYS A 59 17.30 14.81 -4.80
C LYS A 59 17.41 15.24 -3.35
N PHE A 60 17.48 14.28 -2.42
CA PHE A 60 17.71 14.59 -1.00
C PHE A 60 18.98 15.43 -0.81
N SER A 61 18.81 16.61 -0.22
CA SER A 61 19.92 17.39 0.34
C SER A 61 20.00 17.15 1.84
N SER A 62 21.10 16.54 2.28
CA SER A 62 21.45 16.40 3.69
C SER A 62 22.31 17.58 4.11
N GLN A 63 22.01 18.18 5.27
CA GLN A 63 22.82 19.28 5.83
C GLN A 63 23.96 18.78 6.71
N GLN A 64 23.99 17.50 7.08
CA GLN A 64 24.81 17.00 8.19
C GLN A 64 25.51 15.64 7.94
N SER A 65 25.13 14.87 6.92
CA SER A 65 25.75 13.56 6.64
C SER A 65 25.59 13.07 5.19
N ASN A 66 26.61 12.39 4.66
CA ASN A 66 26.55 11.69 3.36
C ASN A 66 25.79 10.34 3.43
N ASP A 67 24.96 10.13 4.46
CA ASP A 67 24.26 8.86 4.72
C ASP A 67 22.90 8.78 4.00
N ILE A 68 22.36 9.94 3.59
CA ILE A 68 21.10 10.05 2.86
C ILE A 68 21.39 10.23 1.38
N ALA A 69 20.87 9.31 0.56
CA ALA A 69 20.75 9.47 -0.88
C ALA A 69 19.34 9.08 -1.32
N GLY A 70 18.93 9.57 -2.49
CA GLY A 70 17.65 9.22 -3.11
C GLY A 70 17.14 10.33 -4.04
N MET A 71 16.52 9.93 -5.14
CA MET A 71 15.92 10.81 -6.15
C MET A 71 14.41 10.62 -6.12
N LEU A 72 13.65 11.70 -5.90
CA LEU A 72 12.19 11.69 -5.80
C LEU A 72 11.56 11.91 -7.18
N TYR A 73 10.55 11.10 -7.47
CA TYR A 73 9.71 11.24 -8.64
C TYR A 73 8.23 11.13 -8.24
N ALA A 74 7.38 11.99 -8.81
CA ALA A 74 5.93 11.88 -8.71
C ALA A 74 5.43 10.78 -9.65
N ILE A 75 4.75 9.77 -9.07
CA ILE A 75 4.03 8.73 -9.82
C ILE A 75 2.73 9.33 -10.37
N ASN A 76 1.99 10.01 -9.50
CA ASN A 76 0.72 10.69 -9.79
C ASN A 76 0.56 11.84 -8.77
N ASP A 77 -0.63 12.39 -8.60
CA ASP A 77 -0.86 13.49 -7.66
C ASP A 77 -0.91 13.08 -6.16
N SER A 78 -0.95 11.79 -5.82
CA SER A 78 -1.00 11.27 -4.44
C SER A 78 0.08 10.23 -4.08
N ALA A 79 1.06 9.99 -4.95
CA ALA A 79 2.13 9.02 -4.71
C ALA A 79 3.50 9.48 -5.27
N ILE A 80 4.54 9.24 -4.47
CA ILE A 80 5.95 9.55 -4.76
C ILE A 80 6.74 8.25 -4.71
N GLN A 81 7.69 8.05 -5.62
CA GLN A 81 8.74 7.04 -5.46
C GLN A 81 10.11 7.67 -5.30
N ILE A 82 10.95 7.02 -4.50
CA ILE A 82 12.33 7.42 -4.23
C ILE A 82 13.24 6.35 -4.80
N ILE A 83 14.01 6.68 -5.83
CA ILE A 83 14.93 5.78 -6.51
C ILE A 83 16.32 5.87 -5.88
N ASN A 84 17.00 4.73 -5.73
CA ASN A 84 18.32 4.60 -5.10
C ASN A 84 18.36 5.23 -3.69
N PHE A 85 17.39 4.90 -2.85
CA PHE A 85 17.31 5.44 -1.48
C PHE A 85 18.31 4.76 -0.54
N SER A 86 19.08 5.54 0.21
CA SER A 86 19.95 5.03 1.28
C SER A 86 19.72 5.77 2.59
N TRP A 87 19.76 5.03 3.71
CA TRP A 87 19.61 5.58 5.06
C TRP A 87 20.14 4.60 6.11
N SER A 88 21.02 5.02 7.03
CA SER A 88 21.59 4.10 8.03
C SER A 88 20.60 3.59 9.08
N GLY A 89 19.48 4.29 9.30
CA GLY A 89 18.52 3.95 10.36
C GLY A 89 19.05 4.14 11.79
N ARG A 90 20.12 4.94 11.99
CA ARG A 90 20.74 5.16 13.31
C ARG A 90 19.94 6.11 14.21
N ILE A 91 19.19 7.03 13.62
CA ILE A 91 18.41 8.05 14.33
C ILE A 91 16.99 7.48 14.57
N PRO A 92 16.56 7.29 15.82
CA PRO A 92 15.25 6.76 16.13
C PRO A 92 14.15 7.81 15.97
N ASP A 93 12.90 7.35 15.94
CA ASP A 93 11.70 8.17 15.71
C ASP A 93 11.79 9.07 14.46
N THR A 94 12.57 8.63 13.46
CA THR A 94 12.63 9.22 12.12
C THR A 94 11.52 8.67 11.24
N PHE A 95 10.88 9.54 10.46
CA PHE A 95 9.83 9.19 9.50
C PHE A 95 10.05 9.91 8.17
N PHE A 96 9.43 9.41 7.10
CA PHE A 96 9.13 10.26 5.94
C PHE A 96 8.04 11.27 6.33
N TRP A 97 8.30 12.53 6.05
CA TRP A 97 7.57 13.65 6.64
C TRP A 97 7.25 14.70 5.60
N LEU A 98 5.96 14.92 5.33
CA LEU A 98 5.46 15.96 4.43
C LEU A 98 5.05 17.19 5.22
N ASP A 99 5.52 18.37 4.82
CA ASP A 99 5.20 19.63 5.47
C ASP A 99 4.66 20.66 4.45
N PRO A 100 3.60 21.42 4.77
CA PRO A 100 3.10 22.53 3.93
C PRO A 100 4.08 23.71 3.80
N THR A 101 5.21 23.68 4.51
CA THR A 101 6.27 24.69 4.45
C THR A 101 7.58 24.11 3.89
N GLU A 102 8.42 24.99 3.33
CA GLU A 102 9.72 24.61 2.74
C GLU A 102 10.74 24.14 3.80
N ARG A 103 10.56 24.53 5.06
CA ARG A 103 11.43 24.16 6.19
C ARG A 103 10.65 23.20 7.08
N PRO A 104 10.90 21.88 7.01
CA PRO A 104 10.13 20.89 7.76
C PRO A 104 9.99 21.24 9.24
N THR A 105 8.76 21.17 9.74
CA THR A 105 8.38 21.47 11.11
C THR A 105 7.71 20.27 11.76
N ARG A 106 7.58 20.32 13.09
CA ARG A 106 6.78 19.37 13.87
C ARG A 106 5.28 19.35 13.54
N ASN A 107 4.79 20.27 12.70
CA ASN A 107 3.38 20.36 12.30
C ASN A 107 3.08 19.66 10.96
N GLY A 108 4.06 19.02 10.31
CA GLY A 108 3.81 18.17 9.15
C GLY A 108 3.08 16.85 9.48
N VAL A 109 3.08 15.96 8.49
CA VAL A 109 2.31 14.71 8.43
C VAL A 109 3.24 13.55 8.04
N ARG A 110 3.14 12.42 8.75
CA ARG A 110 3.89 11.20 8.41
C ARG A 110 3.36 10.52 7.17
N VAL A 111 4.29 10.00 6.37
CA VAL A 111 3.99 9.17 5.21
C VAL A 111 4.37 7.71 5.52
N PRO A 112 3.41 6.77 5.50
CA PRO A 112 3.72 5.35 5.72
C PRO A 112 4.50 4.76 4.54
N THR A 113 5.33 3.75 4.82
CA THR A 113 6.01 2.94 3.78
C THR A 113 5.52 1.50 3.79
N PHE A 114 5.74 0.74 2.72
CA PHE A 114 5.43 -0.69 2.68
C PHE A 114 6.31 -1.52 3.64
N GLU A 115 7.53 -1.05 3.92
CA GLU A 115 8.54 -1.71 4.76
C GLU A 115 8.41 -1.41 6.25
N TYR A 116 7.78 -0.29 6.64
CA TYR A 116 7.67 0.13 8.05
C TYR A 116 6.27 0.58 8.48
N GLY A 117 5.33 0.83 7.57
CA GLY A 117 4.04 1.44 7.90
C GLY A 117 4.23 2.81 8.55
N LEU A 118 3.47 3.11 9.62
CA LEU A 118 3.70 4.29 10.47
C LEU A 118 4.76 4.08 11.57
N SER A 119 5.49 2.95 11.60
CA SER A 119 6.62 2.82 12.53
C SER A 119 7.81 3.70 12.11
N PRO A 120 8.67 4.12 13.04
CA PRO A 120 9.94 4.78 12.69
C PRO A 120 10.74 3.96 11.68
N ILE A 121 11.21 4.62 10.62
CA ILE A 121 11.89 3.94 9.52
C ILE A 121 13.22 3.34 10.00
N GLY A 122 13.47 2.10 9.59
CA GLY A 122 14.75 1.43 9.82
C GLY A 122 15.78 1.76 8.74
N LYS A 123 16.88 1.00 8.73
CA LYS A 123 17.93 1.11 7.71
C LYS A 123 17.38 0.76 6.32
N TYR A 124 17.67 1.61 5.34
CA TYR A 124 17.56 1.29 3.92
C TYR A 124 18.98 1.08 3.34
N PRO A 125 19.32 -0.15 2.91
CA PRO A 125 20.58 -0.44 2.22
C PRO A 125 20.77 0.39 0.94
N SER A 126 22.02 0.62 0.52
CA SER A 126 22.35 1.38 -0.70
C SER A 126 21.92 0.70 -1.99
N ASP A 127 21.64 -0.61 -1.97
CA ASP A 127 21.06 -1.41 -3.04
C ASP A 127 19.52 -1.43 -3.03
N THR A 128 18.86 -0.60 -2.21
CA THR A 128 17.40 -0.43 -2.26
C THR A 128 17.01 0.21 -3.60
N PRO A 129 16.33 -0.50 -4.52
CA PRO A 129 16.08 0.01 -5.87
C PRO A 129 15.07 1.16 -5.85
N ARG A 130 14.02 1.03 -5.05
CA ARG A 130 12.99 2.06 -4.86
C ARG A 130 12.31 1.94 -3.50
N VAL A 131 11.78 3.06 -3.00
CA VAL A 131 10.81 3.14 -1.91
C VAL A 131 9.58 3.86 -2.45
N VAL A 132 8.38 3.31 -2.22
CA VAL A 132 7.11 3.91 -2.68
C VAL A 132 6.37 4.49 -1.49
N LEU A 133 5.99 5.76 -1.61
CA LEU A 133 5.27 6.55 -0.63
C LEU A 133 3.89 6.92 -1.18
N ILE A 134 2.85 6.52 -0.46
CA ILE A 134 1.46 6.89 -0.78
C ILE A 134 1.03 7.95 0.24
N LEU A 135 0.56 9.09 -0.23
CA LEU A 135 0.14 10.19 0.63
C LEU A 135 -1.10 9.77 1.44
N PRO A 136 -1.14 10.05 2.76
CA PRO A 136 -2.26 9.66 3.60
C PRO A 136 -3.52 10.48 3.27
N ASN A 137 -4.69 9.86 3.42
CA ASN A 137 -6.02 10.50 3.29
C ASN A 137 -6.26 11.20 1.94
N ASP A 138 -5.80 10.59 0.84
CA ASP A 138 -5.97 11.08 -0.54
C ASP A 138 -5.49 12.53 -0.80
N ARG A 139 -4.59 13.02 0.06
CA ARG A 139 -3.97 14.34 -0.03
C ARG A 139 -3.05 14.41 -1.25
N LYS A 140 -2.93 15.60 -1.84
CA LYS A 140 -2.13 15.81 -3.04
C LYS A 140 -0.73 16.32 -2.74
N ILE A 141 0.24 15.94 -3.56
CA ILE A 141 1.64 16.39 -3.45
C ILE A 141 1.73 17.92 -3.49
N SER A 142 0.88 18.58 -4.29
CA SER A 142 0.78 20.04 -4.42
C SER A 142 0.38 20.78 -3.14
N GLU A 143 -0.11 20.08 -2.11
CA GLU A 143 -0.45 20.68 -0.81
C GLU A 143 0.75 20.79 0.14
N PHE A 144 1.89 20.22 -0.24
CA PHE A 144 3.11 20.16 0.56
C PHE A 144 4.26 20.86 -0.17
N LYS A 145 5.12 21.53 0.59
CA LYS A 145 6.30 22.23 0.05
C LYS A 145 7.61 21.52 0.35
N SER A 146 7.62 20.53 1.24
CA SER A 146 8.78 19.67 1.45
C SER A 146 8.42 18.24 1.80
N LEU A 147 9.23 17.29 1.31
CA LEU A 147 9.34 15.93 1.85
C LEU A 147 10.69 15.81 2.57
N SER A 148 10.70 15.23 3.77
CA SER A 148 11.90 15.15 4.60
C SER A 148 12.01 13.86 5.41
N LEU A 149 13.22 13.61 5.92
CA LEU A 149 13.50 12.66 6.98
C LEU A 149 13.54 13.43 8.31
N PHE A 150 12.41 13.42 9.03
CA PHE A 150 12.23 14.19 10.25
C PHE A 150 12.18 13.27 11.47
N SER A 151 12.95 13.59 12.53
CA SER A 151 12.81 12.90 13.82
C SER A 151 11.87 13.65 14.74
N LEU A 152 10.80 12.98 15.19
CA LEU A 152 9.86 13.55 16.17
C LEU A 152 10.40 13.60 17.60
N ARG A 153 11.48 12.87 17.88
CA ARG A 153 12.18 12.85 19.18
C ARG A 153 13.16 14.00 19.31
N ASP A 154 13.94 14.23 18.25
CA ASP A 154 15.02 15.22 18.22
C ASP A 154 14.58 16.54 17.56
N ASP A 155 13.31 16.63 17.14
CA ASP A 155 12.64 17.76 16.46
C ASP A 155 13.47 18.35 15.30
N SER A 156 14.08 17.46 14.52
CA SER A 156 15.16 17.78 13.58
C SER A 156 14.95 17.15 12.21
N ASN A 157 15.20 17.95 11.16
CA ASN A 157 15.29 17.52 9.76
C ASN A 157 16.72 17.04 9.45
N TYR A 158 16.87 15.81 8.97
CA TYR A 158 18.18 15.25 8.57
C TYR A 158 18.45 15.34 7.07
N GLY A 159 17.40 15.46 6.26
CA GLY A 159 17.52 15.66 4.83
C GLY A 159 16.15 15.84 4.20
N SER A 160 16.06 16.76 3.24
CA SER A 160 14.80 17.18 2.64
C SER A 160 14.91 17.41 1.15
N VAL A 161 13.76 17.36 0.48
CA VAL A 161 13.56 17.81 -0.91
C VAL A 161 12.43 18.81 -0.93
N GLN A 162 12.64 19.92 -1.62
CA GLN A 162 11.62 20.93 -1.84
C GLN A 162 10.66 20.47 -2.94
N ILE A 163 9.37 20.62 -2.68
CA ILE A 163 8.28 20.34 -3.62
C ILE A 163 7.81 21.70 -4.14
N ASN A 164 8.01 21.95 -5.42
CA ASN A 164 7.61 23.20 -6.06
C ASN A 164 6.14 23.10 -6.50
N GLU A 165 5.38 24.18 -6.28
CA GLU A 165 3.95 24.27 -6.60
C GLU A 165 3.65 24.03 -8.09
N ASN A 166 4.62 24.28 -8.98
CA ASN A 166 4.52 24.04 -10.42
C ASN A 166 4.72 22.56 -10.83
N LEU A 167 4.71 21.60 -9.90
CA LEU A 167 4.91 20.18 -10.18
C LEU A 167 3.78 19.60 -11.05
N THR A 168 4.09 19.18 -12.27
CA THR A 168 3.12 18.60 -13.21
C THR A 168 3.07 17.08 -13.05
N ALA A 169 2.43 16.59 -11.99
CA ALA A 169 2.33 15.16 -11.71
C ALA A 169 1.60 14.37 -12.84
N PRO A 170 2.02 13.12 -13.16
CA PRO A 170 1.36 12.28 -14.16
C PRO A 170 -0.09 11.93 -13.80
N LYS A 171 -0.93 11.65 -14.80
CA LYS A 171 -2.36 11.32 -14.62
C LYS A 171 -2.81 10.25 -15.62
N ALA A 172 -3.75 9.40 -15.19
CA ALA A 172 -4.39 8.46 -16.10
C ALA A 172 -5.05 9.21 -17.26
N GLN A 173 -4.93 8.68 -18.47
CA GLN A 173 -5.41 9.33 -19.69
C GLN A 173 -6.65 8.61 -20.23
N MET A 174 -7.68 9.40 -20.52
CA MET A 174 -8.86 8.93 -21.24
C MET A 174 -8.57 9.01 -22.74
N LEU A 175 -8.75 7.90 -23.45
CA LEU A 175 -8.73 7.89 -24.90
C LEU A 175 -10.04 8.48 -25.40
N GLN A 176 -9.97 9.43 -26.34
CA GLN A 176 -11.16 10.14 -26.87
C GLN A 176 -11.91 9.31 -27.92
N ASP A 177 -11.21 8.39 -28.58
CA ASP A 177 -11.73 7.54 -29.63
C ASP A 177 -12.25 6.22 -29.04
N GLU A 178 -13.38 5.73 -29.55
CA GLU A 178 -13.92 4.40 -29.25
C GLU A 178 -13.30 3.32 -30.15
N LEU A 179 -13.45 2.04 -29.79
CA LEU A 179 -13.17 0.93 -30.71
C LEU A 179 -14.22 0.91 -31.82
N ILE A 180 -13.88 1.50 -32.98
CA ILE A 180 -14.74 1.56 -34.16
C ILE A 180 -14.48 0.33 -35.03
N GLY A 181 -15.56 -0.36 -35.42
CA GLY A 181 -15.50 -1.58 -36.24
C GLY A 181 -16.56 -1.59 -37.32
N ASP A 182 -16.16 -1.97 -38.54
CA ASP A 182 -16.96 -1.91 -39.78
C ASP A 182 -18.20 -2.83 -39.77
N ARG A 183 -18.34 -3.67 -38.73
CA ARG A 183 -19.52 -4.55 -38.52
C ARG A 183 -20.07 -4.55 -37.09
N PHE A 184 -19.41 -3.87 -36.15
CA PHE A 184 -19.77 -3.92 -34.73
C PHE A 184 -19.45 -2.59 -34.02
N LYS A 185 -20.50 -1.84 -33.63
CA LYS A 185 -20.39 -0.96 -32.46
C LYS A 185 -20.28 -1.87 -31.23
N ILE A 186 -19.14 -1.82 -30.55
CA ILE A 186 -18.88 -2.68 -29.38
C ILE A 186 -19.78 -2.30 -28.19
N PHE A 187 -20.21 -1.04 -28.11
CA PHE A 187 -21.35 -0.66 -27.28
C PHE A 187 -22.68 -1.09 -27.94
N GLY A 188 -23.03 -2.37 -27.74
CA GLY A 188 -24.41 -2.84 -27.86
C GLY A 188 -24.75 -3.79 -29.00
N LEU A 189 -23.99 -4.87 -29.24
CA LEU A 189 -24.49 -6.02 -30.02
C LEU A 189 -24.17 -7.37 -29.36
N GLY A 190 -25.21 -8.15 -29.07
CA GLY A 190 -25.15 -9.39 -28.29
C GLY A 190 -24.60 -10.64 -29.00
N ASN A 191 -23.66 -10.50 -29.95
CA ASN A 191 -23.11 -11.63 -30.70
C ASN A 191 -21.66 -11.93 -30.28
N LYS A 192 -21.35 -13.23 -30.17
CA LYS A 192 -20.00 -13.71 -29.83
C LYS A 192 -19.06 -13.41 -31.01
N ALA A 193 -17.91 -12.80 -30.75
CA ALA A 193 -16.82 -12.75 -31.72
C ALA A 193 -16.16 -14.14 -31.77
N PRO A 194 -16.26 -14.92 -32.87
CA PRO A 194 -15.59 -16.20 -32.94
C PRO A 194 -14.07 -15.97 -32.94
N ASP A 195 -13.40 -16.48 -31.92
CA ASP A 195 -11.93 -16.48 -31.81
C ASP A 195 -11.30 -15.06 -31.85
N GLY A 196 -11.91 -14.11 -31.13
CA GLY A 196 -11.42 -12.73 -30.97
C GLY A 196 -10.52 -12.55 -29.74
N TYR A 197 -9.49 -11.71 -29.87
CA TYR A 197 -8.54 -11.35 -28.81
C TYR A 197 -8.33 -9.84 -28.77
N PHE A 198 -7.96 -9.28 -27.61
CA PHE A 198 -7.30 -7.98 -27.62
C PHE A 198 -5.93 -8.11 -28.29
N PHE A 199 -5.62 -7.16 -29.15
CA PHE A 199 -4.47 -7.21 -30.04
C PHE A 199 -3.89 -5.80 -30.17
N VAL A 200 -2.59 -5.65 -29.97
CA VAL A 200 -1.89 -4.37 -29.91
C VAL A 200 -0.65 -4.41 -30.79
N GLY A 201 -0.28 -3.28 -31.38
CA GLY A 201 0.79 -3.28 -32.36
C GLY A 201 1.15 -1.90 -32.91
N GLN A 202 1.98 -1.91 -33.94
CA GLN A 202 2.52 -0.72 -34.60
C GLN A 202 2.08 -0.67 -36.07
N GLY A 203 2.04 0.53 -36.63
CA GLY A 203 1.70 0.77 -38.02
C GLY A 203 0.24 1.18 -38.23
N PRO A 204 -0.08 1.69 -39.43
CA PRO A 204 -1.36 2.32 -39.74
C PRO A 204 -2.53 1.33 -39.88
N SER A 205 -2.26 0.02 -39.89
CA SER A 205 -3.26 -1.03 -40.17
C SER A 205 -3.03 -2.26 -39.31
N VAL A 206 -4.12 -2.82 -38.79
CA VAL A 206 -4.11 -4.07 -38.01
C VAL A 206 -4.01 -5.27 -38.94
N SER A 207 -2.96 -6.06 -38.80
CA SER A 207 -2.74 -7.34 -39.46
C SER A 207 -2.07 -8.32 -38.49
N LYS A 208 -2.05 -9.62 -38.81
CA LYS A 208 -1.45 -10.63 -37.93
C LYS A 208 0.04 -10.42 -37.67
N ASP A 209 0.77 -9.79 -38.60
CA ASP A 209 2.19 -9.51 -38.48
C ASP A 209 2.49 -8.13 -37.87
N SER A 210 1.50 -7.23 -37.75
CA SER A 210 1.69 -5.87 -37.22
C SER A 210 1.45 -5.73 -35.71
N GLY A 211 1.10 -6.83 -35.01
CA GLY A 211 0.83 -6.81 -33.58
C GLY A 211 0.89 -8.15 -32.86
N VAL A 212 0.53 -8.13 -31.58
CA VAL A 212 0.55 -9.26 -30.65
C VAL A 212 -0.71 -9.30 -29.79
N LYS A 213 -1.05 -10.48 -29.26
CA LYS A 213 -2.17 -10.62 -28.32
C LYS A 213 -1.85 -9.93 -26.99
N ALA A 214 -2.80 -9.15 -26.48
CA ALA A 214 -2.76 -8.56 -25.14
C ALA A 214 -3.65 -9.36 -24.18
N MET A 215 -3.25 -9.44 -22.91
CA MET A 215 -3.92 -10.29 -21.90
C MET A 215 -4.97 -9.51 -21.11
N ILE A 216 -6.10 -10.13 -20.77
CA ILE A 216 -7.08 -9.56 -19.83
C ILE A 216 -6.68 -9.92 -18.39
N ARG A 217 -6.38 -8.91 -17.56
CA ARG A 217 -6.04 -9.11 -16.15
C ARG A 217 -7.18 -9.78 -15.39
N GLY A 218 -6.82 -10.77 -14.56
CA GLY A 218 -7.77 -11.55 -13.78
C GLY A 218 -8.49 -12.65 -14.55
N ARG A 219 -8.19 -12.84 -15.85
CA ARG A 219 -8.72 -13.94 -16.68
C ARG A 219 -7.60 -14.72 -17.37
N ASP A 220 -6.69 -14.03 -18.03
CA ASP A 220 -5.60 -14.62 -18.83
C ASP A 220 -4.27 -14.62 -18.05
N THR A 221 -3.31 -15.44 -18.50
CA THR A 221 -1.90 -15.37 -18.09
C THR A 221 -1.01 -15.10 -19.31
N PRO A 222 0.27 -14.69 -19.14
CA PRO A 222 1.20 -14.48 -20.26
C PRO A 222 1.37 -15.72 -21.14
N GLU A 223 1.27 -16.92 -20.56
CA GLU A 223 1.41 -18.21 -21.24
C GLU A 223 0.10 -18.68 -21.89
N LEU A 224 -1.06 -18.18 -21.42
CA LEU A 224 -2.39 -18.62 -21.85
C LEU A 224 -3.37 -17.45 -21.96
N ILE A 225 -3.43 -16.86 -23.17
CA ILE A 225 -4.43 -15.85 -23.54
C ILE A 225 -5.59 -16.54 -24.28
N LEU A 226 -6.78 -16.51 -23.69
CA LEU A 226 -7.96 -17.21 -24.21
C LEU A 226 -8.84 -16.32 -25.11
N PRO A 227 -9.52 -16.89 -26.13
CA PRO A 227 -10.42 -16.12 -26.98
C PRO A 227 -11.64 -15.61 -26.21
N MET A 228 -12.10 -14.41 -26.59
CA MET A 228 -13.23 -13.70 -26.01
C MET A 228 -14.59 -14.31 -26.43
N ASN A 229 -14.88 -15.51 -25.92
CA ASN A 229 -16.12 -16.23 -26.17
C ASN A 229 -17.33 -15.72 -25.34
N GLU A 230 -17.08 -14.81 -24.40
CA GLU A 230 -18.04 -14.19 -23.48
C GLU A 230 -18.74 -12.97 -24.13
N ARG A 231 -19.90 -12.59 -23.61
CA ARG A 231 -20.62 -11.37 -24.05
C ARG A 231 -20.15 -10.17 -23.23
N TYR A 232 -19.53 -9.20 -23.88
CA TYR A 232 -19.15 -7.91 -23.28
C TYR A 232 -20.23 -6.87 -23.61
N THR A 233 -21.14 -6.60 -22.66
CA THR A 233 -22.31 -5.73 -22.88
C THR A 233 -22.13 -4.29 -22.38
N GLY A 234 -20.88 -3.84 -22.21
CA GLY A 234 -20.55 -2.46 -21.79
C GLY A 234 -20.81 -2.13 -20.30
N GLY A 235 -21.27 -3.08 -19.48
CA GLY A 235 -21.57 -2.89 -18.05
C GLY A 235 -20.47 -3.36 -17.08
N LYS A 236 -19.26 -3.69 -17.57
CA LYS A 236 -18.14 -4.18 -16.76
C LYS A 236 -16.81 -3.74 -17.39
N ASP A 237 -15.95 -3.15 -16.57
CA ASP A 237 -14.61 -2.74 -16.99
C ASP A 237 -13.73 -3.95 -17.35
N VAL A 238 -12.87 -3.76 -18.34
CA VAL A 238 -11.93 -4.78 -18.83
C VAL A 238 -10.52 -4.23 -18.79
N TYR A 239 -9.70 -4.76 -17.90
CA TYR A 239 -8.30 -4.34 -17.74
C TYR A 239 -7.41 -5.14 -18.69
N VAL A 240 -7.02 -4.53 -19.81
CA VAL A 240 -6.06 -5.11 -20.76
C VAL A 240 -4.64 -4.75 -20.30
N GLN A 241 -3.77 -5.76 -20.13
CA GLN A 241 -2.35 -5.58 -19.90
C GLN A 241 -1.58 -5.82 -21.21
N LEU A 242 -0.70 -4.89 -21.54
CA LEU A 242 0.24 -5.01 -22.65
C LEU A 242 1.32 -6.07 -22.31
N PRO A 243 1.85 -6.80 -23.31
CA PRO A 243 3.02 -7.67 -23.12
C PRO A 243 4.26 -6.87 -22.70
N ASP A 244 5.22 -7.51 -22.02
CA ASP A 244 6.31 -6.81 -21.32
C ASP A 244 7.22 -5.95 -22.23
N ASP A 245 7.35 -6.28 -23.52
CA ASP A 245 8.13 -5.50 -24.50
C ASP A 245 7.38 -4.26 -25.06
N TYR A 246 6.07 -4.17 -24.79
CA TYR A 246 5.16 -3.15 -25.32
C TYR A 246 4.70 -2.19 -24.22
N ASP A 247 4.89 -0.90 -24.49
CA ASP A 247 4.34 0.19 -23.71
C ASP A 247 3.40 1.05 -24.58
N ILE A 248 2.69 1.98 -23.95
CA ILE A 248 1.75 2.90 -24.60
C ILE A 248 2.41 3.91 -25.57
N GLN A 249 3.73 4.06 -25.54
CA GLN A 249 4.50 4.86 -26.51
C GLN A 249 4.92 4.01 -27.74
N ARG A 250 4.96 2.68 -27.60
CA ARG A 250 5.33 1.69 -28.62
C ARG A 250 4.13 1.02 -29.30
N ILE A 251 2.89 1.39 -28.99
CA ILE A 251 1.70 0.91 -29.70
C ILE A 251 0.99 2.07 -30.40
N GLU A 252 0.57 1.83 -31.64
CA GLU A 252 -0.18 2.77 -32.46
C GLU A 252 -1.65 2.36 -32.60
N PHE A 253 -1.99 1.10 -32.28
CA PHE A 253 -3.38 0.63 -32.23
C PHE A 253 -3.65 -0.34 -31.08
N LEU A 254 -4.93 -0.38 -30.67
CA LEU A 254 -5.57 -1.45 -29.92
C LEU A 254 -6.74 -1.98 -30.75
N SER A 255 -6.89 -3.30 -30.85
CA SER A 255 -7.92 -3.94 -31.68
C SER A 255 -8.53 -5.15 -30.99
N ILE A 256 -9.77 -5.47 -31.34
CA ILE A 256 -10.29 -6.84 -31.20
C ILE A 256 -10.02 -7.57 -32.52
N TYR A 257 -9.10 -8.54 -32.50
CA TYR A 257 -8.59 -9.23 -33.69
C TYR A 257 -8.81 -10.74 -33.64
N SER A 258 -9.12 -11.37 -34.78
CA SER A 258 -9.08 -12.82 -34.91
C SER A 258 -7.85 -13.28 -35.68
N VAL A 259 -6.88 -13.84 -34.96
CA VAL A 259 -5.63 -14.38 -35.53
C VAL A 259 -5.87 -15.56 -36.48
N LYS A 260 -7.00 -16.27 -36.32
CA LYS A 260 -7.39 -17.40 -37.17
C LYS A 260 -7.96 -16.98 -38.52
N TYR A 261 -8.72 -15.88 -38.55
CA TYR A 261 -9.39 -15.40 -39.77
C TYR A 261 -8.73 -14.16 -40.39
N ASP A 262 -7.69 -13.63 -39.75
CA ASP A 262 -6.93 -12.44 -40.17
C ASP A 262 -7.80 -11.18 -40.33
N ILE A 263 -8.72 -10.98 -39.38
CA ILE A 263 -9.72 -9.89 -39.41
C ILE A 263 -9.71 -9.12 -38.10
N SER A 264 -9.64 -7.79 -38.20
CA SER A 264 -9.99 -6.86 -37.14
C SER A 264 -11.51 -6.69 -37.06
N TYR A 265 -12.12 -7.01 -35.92
CA TYR A 265 -13.55 -6.78 -35.68
C TYR A 265 -13.82 -5.31 -35.33
N ALA A 266 -12.87 -4.67 -34.65
CA ALA A 266 -12.82 -3.24 -34.39
C ALA A 266 -11.38 -2.81 -34.05
N SER A 267 -11.05 -1.55 -34.31
CA SER A 267 -9.74 -0.97 -33.97
C SER A 267 -9.87 0.45 -33.44
N LEU A 268 -8.91 0.81 -32.59
CA LEU A 268 -8.74 2.08 -31.92
C LEU A 268 -7.32 2.55 -32.24
N GLN A 269 -7.19 3.74 -32.82
CA GLN A 269 -5.92 4.30 -33.25
C GLN A 269 -5.40 5.27 -32.17
N LEU A 270 -4.22 5.00 -31.63
CA LEU A 270 -3.66 5.66 -30.45
C LEU A 270 -2.87 6.91 -30.84
N ARG A 271 -3.57 7.94 -31.32
CA ARG A 271 -2.94 9.15 -31.90
C ARG A 271 -2.68 10.28 -30.89
N ASN A 272 -3.58 10.45 -29.91
CA ASN A 272 -3.61 11.61 -29.02
C ASN A 272 -3.27 11.29 -27.55
N VAL A 273 -2.39 10.32 -27.31
CA VAL A 273 -1.91 9.99 -25.96
C VAL A 273 -0.70 10.87 -25.61
N SER A 274 -0.77 11.63 -24.52
CA SER A 274 0.33 12.48 -24.05
C SER A 274 1.46 11.62 -23.51
N ARG A 275 2.60 11.65 -24.20
CA ARG A 275 3.78 10.81 -23.90
C ARG A 275 4.52 11.18 -22.60
N TYR A 276 4.16 12.30 -21.97
CA TYR A 276 4.90 12.92 -20.85
C TYR A 276 4.09 13.05 -19.55
N SER A 277 2.93 12.38 -19.46
CA SER A 277 2.02 12.54 -18.31
C SER A 277 1.35 11.23 -17.90
N ILE A 278 1.95 10.08 -18.21
CA ILE A 278 1.39 8.76 -17.87
C ILE A 278 2.04 8.27 -16.57
N PRO A 279 1.28 7.80 -15.57
CA PRO A 279 1.86 7.25 -14.36
C PRO A 279 2.79 6.05 -14.68
N PRO A 280 4.00 6.00 -14.11
CA PRO A 280 4.93 4.90 -14.34
C PRO A 280 4.40 3.59 -13.75
N TYR A 281 4.81 2.46 -14.32
CA TYR A 281 4.50 1.16 -13.74
C TYR A 281 5.28 0.97 -12.42
N ILE A 282 4.54 0.66 -11.35
CA ILE A 282 5.12 0.29 -10.06
C ILE A 282 5.12 -1.24 -9.94
N PRO A 283 6.30 -1.89 -9.87
CA PRO A 283 6.36 -3.32 -9.58
C PRO A 283 5.70 -3.65 -8.23
N PRO A 284 5.10 -4.84 -8.05
CA PRO A 284 4.59 -5.27 -6.75
C PRO A 284 5.67 -5.14 -5.67
N GLN A 285 5.42 -4.26 -4.70
CA GLN A 285 6.37 -4.03 -3.61
C GLN A 285 6.48 -5.30 -2.78
N LYS A 286 7.71 -5.79 -2.56
CA LYS A 286 7.96 -6.96 -1.72
C LYS A 286 7.74 -6.59 -0.26
N SER A 287 6.49 -6.68 0.18
CA SER A 287 6.16 -6.87 1.58
C SER A 287 7.05 -7.98 2.14
N TYR A 288 7.65 -7.75 3.31
CA TYR A 288 8.57 -8.67 3.97
C TYR A 288 7.81 -9.92 4.49
N GLU A 289 7.30 -10.76 3.59
CA GLU A 289 6.26 -11.76 3.90
C GLU A 289 6.81 -13.12 4.36
N ARG A 290 8.10 -13.42 4.17
CA ARG A 290 8.69 -14.68 4.64
C ARG A 290 8.68 -14.77 6.17
N GLY A 291 7.80 -15.62 6.69
CA GLY A 291 7.78 -16.05 8.10
C GLY A 291 6.84 -15.27 9.03
N LYS A 292 6.16 -14.22 8.56
CA LYS A 292 5.19 -13.46 9.36
C LYS A 292 3.98 -14.33 9.74
N ARG A 293 3.45 -14.13 10.95
CA ARG A 293 2.26 -14.85 11.48
C ARG A 293 1.36 -13.90 12.27
N GLY A 294 0.10 -14.33 12.47
CA GLY A 294 -0.89 -13.56 13.24
C GLY A 294 -1.09 -12.15 12.69
N TYR A 295 -1.13 -11.16 13.58
CA TYR A 295 -1.38 -9.76 13.25
C TYR A 295 -0.44 -9.20 12.18
N GLN A 296 0.84 -9.56 12.27
CA GLN A 296 1.88 -9.09 11.35
C GLN A 296 1.65 -9.56 9.90
N ALA A 297 1.07 -10.75 9.73
CA ALA A 297 0.67 -11.26 8.42
C ALA A 297 -0.65 -10.64 7.95
N MET A 298 -1.66 -10.58 8.84
CA MET A 298 -3.00 -10.04 8.55
C MET A 298 -2.96 -8.58 8.08
N HIS A 299 -2.19 -7.72 8.76
CA HIS A 299 -2.09 -6.29 8.46
C HIS A 299 -0.87 -5.92 7.60
N LYS A 300 -0.09 -6.92 7.14
CA LYS A 300 1.20 -6.76 6.42
C LYS A 300 2.29 -5.90 7.10
N VAL A 301 2.05 -5.42 8.32
CA VAL A 301 2.93 -4.58 9.14
C VAL A 301 4.31 -5.23 9.30
N ALA A 302 5.39 -4.46 9.30
CA ALA A 302 6.75 -5.00 9.53
C ALA A 302 7.12 -5.14 11.00
N ARG A 303 6.79 -4.15 11.83
CA ARG A 303 6.99 -4.15 13.29
C ARG A 303 5.63 -4.03 13.98
N PRO A 304 4.96 -5.14 14.32
CA PRO A 304 3.69 -5.08 15.03
C PRO A 304 3.94 -4.54 16.46
N PRO A 305 2.97 -3.85 17.08
CA PRO A 305 3.11 -3.43 18.47
C PRO A 305 3.12 -4.65 19.41
N GLN A 306 3.59 -4.46 20.64
CA GLN A 306 3.64 -5.53 21.65
C GLN A 306 2.25 -6.10 21.98
N TYR A 307 1.19 -5.31 21.85
CA TYR A 307 -0.18 -5.70 22.16
C TYR A 307 -1.11 -5.33 21.00
N VAL A 308 -2.11 -6.17 20.76
CA VAL A 308 -3.16 -5.94 19.75
C VAL A 308 -4.52 -6.40 20.29
N TRP A 309 -5.58 -5.90 19.69
CA TRP A 309 -6.98 -6.23 19.98
C TRP A 309 -7.37 -7.53 19.31
N TYR A 310 -8.06 -8.37 20.07
CA TYR A 310 -8.77 -9.55 19.59
C TYR A 310 -10.27 -9.31 19.82
N VAL A 311 -11.10 -9.76 18.89
CA VAL A 311 -12.57 -9.71 19.02
C VAL A 311 -13.08 -11.12 19.22
N ASN A 312 -13.81 -11.35 20.31
CA ASN A 312 -14.32 -12.66 20.74
C ASN A 312 -13.26 -13.78 20.77
N GLY A 313 -11.99 -13.42 20.98
CA GLY A 313 -10.85 -14.36 21.01
C GLY A 313 -10.10 -14.53 19.68
N TYR A 314 -10.49 -13.83 18.61
CA TYR A 314 -9.90 -13.92 17.28
C TYR A 314 -9.22 -12.63 16.83
N LEU A 315 -8.21 -12.74 15.96
CA LEU A 315 -7.77 -11.63 15.11
C LEU A 315 -8.72 -11.57 13.92
N ALA A 316 -9.61 -10.57 13.89
CA ALA A 316 -10.71 -10.51 12.93
C ALA A 316 -11.02 -9.08 12.50
N ASN A 317 -11.34 -8.92 11.22
CA ASN A 317 -12.12 -7.79 10.74
C ASN A 317 -13.59 -8.00 11.12
N LEU A 318 -14.36 -6.93 11.24
CA LEU A 318 -15.78 -6.98 11.60
C LEU A 318 -16.67 -6.58 10.43
N TYR A 319 -17.91 -7.07 10.43
CA TYR A 319 -18.97 -6.63 9.54
C TYR A 319 -20.11 -6.08 10.39
N LEU A 320 -20.56 -4.85 10.10
CA LEU A 320 -21.70 -4.22 10.76
C LEU A 320 -22.76 -3.86 9.72
N LYS A 321 -24.03 -4.15 10.01
CA LYS A 321 -25.16 -3.77 9.16
C LYS A 321 -25.62 -2.34 9.51
N ARG A 322 -25.93 -1.52 8.51
CA ARG A 322 -26.55 -0.21 8.74
C ARG A 322 -27.91 -0.32 9.42
N GLY A 323 -28.23 0.65 10.27
CA GLY A 323 -29.47 0.70 11.04
C GLY A 323 -29.55 -0.26 12.22
N ILE A 324 -28.52 -1.08 12.46
CA ILE A 324 -28.44 -1.99 13.61
C ILE A 324 -27.52 -1.37 14.69
N THR A 325 -27.99 -1.35 15.93
CA THR A 325 -27.18 -0.94 17.09
C THR A 325 -26.33 -2.11 17.58
N TYR A 326 -25.04 -1.86 17.76
CA TYR A 326 -24.06 -2.81 18.27
C TYR A 326 -23.46 -2.31 19.58
N THR A 327 -23.32 -3.21 20.56
CA THR A 327 -22.70 -2.90 21.85
C THR A 327 -21.26 -3.41 21.87
N PHE A 328 -20.30 -2.49 21.95
CA PHE A 328 -18.85 -2.77 21.98
C PHE A 328 -18.39 -2.89 23.44
N ILE A 329 -18.07 -4.11 23.88
CA ILE A 329 -17.66 -4.40 25.27
C ILE A 329 -16.12 -4.52 25.33
N VAL A 330 -15.44 -3.67 26.13
CA VAL A 330 -13.97 -3.50 26.08
C VAL A 330 -13.30 -3.80 27.44
N GLY A 331 -12.19 -4.57 27.44
CA GLY A 331 -11.38 -4.87 28.65
C GLY A 331 -9.86 -4.57 28.54
N VAL A 332 -9.33 -3.63 29.34
CA VAL A 332 -8.00 -2.97 29.18
C VAL A 332 -7.31 -2.58 30.51
N ALA A 333 -5.99 -2.47 30.68
CA ALA A 333 -5.29 -2.48 31.98
C ALA A 333 -5.87 -1.82 33.27
N LYS A 334 -5.93 -2.59 34.39
CA LYS A 334 -5.79 -2.06 35.77
C LYS A 334 -4.46 -2.47 36.38
N HIS A 335 -3.43 -1.71 36.07
CA HIS A 335 -2.30 -1.47 36.95
C HIS A 335 -1.93 0.00 36.84
N PHE A 336 -1.34 0.56 37.89
CA PHE A 336 -1.14 2.00 38.12
C PHE A 336 -0.17 2.73 37.16
N LEU A 337 0.17 2.12 36.03
CA LEU A 337 1.07 2.67 35.03
C LEU A 337 0.27 3.20 33.83
N SER A 338 0.27 4.52 33.67
CA SER A 338 -0.32 5.25 32.53
C SER A 338 0.11 4.75 31.14
N ARG A 339 1.17 3.94 31.07
CA ARG A 339 1.69 3.30 29.85
C ARG A 339 0.86 2.12 29.32
N ILE A 340 -0.14 1.62 30.04
CA ILE A 340 -0.92 0.42 29.65
C ILE A 340 -2.42 0.71 29.42
N GLN A 341 -2.85 1.97 29.52
CA GLN A 341 -4.21 2.38 29.17
C GLN A 341 -4.33 2.42 27.63
N GLN A 342 -5.11 1.49 27.06
CA GLN A 342 -5.41 1.41 25.62
C GLN A 342 -6.90 1.69 25.39
N PRO A 343 -7.33 2.95 25.31
CA PRO A 343 -8.73 3.22 24.99
C PRO A 343 -9.06 2.69 23.59
N LEU A 344 -10.19 1.99 23.43
CA LEU A 344 -10.68 1.57 22.12
C LEU A 344 -11.56 2.67 21.54
N TYR A 345 -11.35 3.00 20.26
CA TYR A 345 -12.19 3.94 19.53
C TYR A 345 -12.39 3.52 18.07
N LEU A 346 -13.49 4.00 17.47
CA LEU A 346 -13.86 3.81 16.07
C LEU A 346 -13.50 5.06 15.27
N THR A 347 -12.81 4.87 14.15
CA THR A 347 -12.13 5.93 13.41
C THR A 347 -12.10 5.67 11.90
N ASN A 348 -11.83 6.69 11.09
CA ASN A 348 -11.45 6.54 9.68
C ASN A 348 -9.97 6.15 9.51
N ASP A 349 -9.14 6.37 10.54
CA ASP A 349 -7.70 6.10 10.51
C ASP A 349 -7.41 4.61 10.71
N SER A 350 -6.72 4.01 9.75
CA SER A 350 -6.34 2.58 9.76
C SER A 350 -5.16 2.25 10.68
N TYR A 351 -4.56 3.26 11.33
CA TYR A 351 -3.36 3.08 12.14
C TYR A 351 -3.52 3.39 13.63
N GLY A 352 -4.51 4.17 14.06
CA GLY A 352 -4.72 4.46 15.47
C GLY A 352 -3.67 5.41 16.08
N GLY A 353 -3.55 5.38 17.41
CA GLY A 353 -2.57 6.17 18.14
C GLY A 353 -2.83 7.69 18.14
N TYR A 354 -4.09 8.12 18.03
CA TYR A 354 -4.52 9.52 17.97
C TYR A 354 -3.79 10.47 18.95
N SER A 355 -3.56 10.06 20.20
CA SER A 355 -2.87 10.90 21.20
C SER A 355 -1.38 11.16 20.91
N LYS A 356 -0.80 10.43 19.96
CA LYS A 356 0.58 10.57 19.47
C LYS A 356 0.67 11.24 18.09
N LEU A 357 -0.46 11.65 17.51
CA LEU A 357 -0.52 12.38 16.25
C LEU A 357 -0.21 13.88 16.46
N THR A 358 0.36 14.55 15.46
CA THR A 358 0.48 16.02 15.43
C THR A 358 -0.90 16.66 15.31
N LYS A 359 -1.00 17.98 15.56
CA LYS A 359 -2.27 18.70 15.35
C LYS A 359 -2.77 18.62 13.90
N ALA A 360 -1.85 18.62 12.93
CA ALA A 360 -2.20 18.48 11.52
C ALA A 360 -2.69 17.06 11.20
N GLU A 361 -2.05 16.02 11.75
CA GLU A 361 -2.49 14.64 11.62
C GLU A 361 -3.85 14.41 12.30
N GLN A 362 -4.05 14.92 13.53
CA GLN A 362 -5.33 14.84 14.25
C GLN A 362 -6.49 15.47 13.49
N ALA A 363 -6.26 16.58 12.78
CA ALA A 363 -7.27 17.22 11.95
C ALA A 363 -7.76 16.37 10.76
N LEU A 364 -7.01 15.33 10.38
CA LEU A 364 -7.40 14.36 9.34
C LEU A 364 -8.17 13.15 9.90
N VAL A 365 -8.14 12.95 11.22
CA VAL A 365 -8.74 11.79 11.87
C VAL A 365 -10.12 12.13 12.44
N LYS A 366 -11.14 11.48 11.89
CA LYS A 366 -12.52 11.55 12.32
C LYS A 366 -12.85 10.37 13.23
N THR A 367 -13.22 10.68 14.46
CA THR A 367 -13.76 9.73 15.42
C THR A 367 -15.27 9.54 15.20
N TYR A 368 -15.76 8.31 15.37
CA TYR A 368 -17.17 7.95 15.16
C TYR A 368 -17.85 7.52 16.46
N ALA A 369 -17.14 6.75 17.28
CA ALA A 369 -17.53 6.38 18.63
C ALA A 369 -16.29 5.95 19.41
N PRO A 370 -16.30 6.03 20.74
CA PRO A 370 -17.23 6.83 21.54
C PRO A 370 -16.87 8.33 21.48
N GLU A 371 -17.80 9.18 21.91
CA GLU A 371 -17.65 10.66 21.84
C GLU A 371 -16.38 11.18 22.52
N ASN A 372 -16.00 10.61 23.68
CA ASN A 372 -14.70 10.84 24.30
C ASN A 372 -13.80 9.61 24.17
N PRO A 373 -13.05 9.45 23.06
CA PRO A 373 -12.27 8.24 22.77
C PRO A 373 -11.14 7.99 23.78
N SER A 374 -10.72 9.01 24.54
CA SER A 374 -9.60 8.89 25.49
C SER A 374 -9.94 8.11 26.76
N VAL A 375 -11.23 7.96 27.09
CA VAL A 375 -11.69 7.43 28.38
C VAL A 375 -11.90 5.91 28.36
N TYR A 376 -12.18 5.31 27.19
CA TYR A 376 -12.81 3.98 27.09
C TYR A 376 -11.85 2.80 27.32
N SER A 377 -11.49 2.59 28.58
CA SER A 377 -10.40 1.74 29.05
C SER A 377 -10.73 1.09 30.41
N GLY A 378 -10.75 -0.26 30.44
CA GLY A 378 -11.37 -1.09 31.53
C GLY A 378 -10.41 -1.69 32.58
N ARG A 379 -10.35 -3.05 32.72
CA ARG A 379 -9.25 -3.79 33.43
C ARG A 379 -8.52 -4.85 32.57
N LEU A 380 -7.24 -5.16 32.88
CA LEU A 380 -6.35 -5.91 31.97
C LEU A 380 -6.88 -7.32 31.68
N CYS A 381 -7.34 -7.52 30.46
CA CYS A 381 -7.30 -8.84 29.87
C CYS A 381 -5.92 -8.97 29.20
N ARG A 382 -5.05 -9.81 29.74
CA ARG A 382 -3.80 -10.23 29.07
C ARG A 382 -3.74 -11.74 29.16
N TRP A 383 -3.60 -12.35 28.00
CA TRP A 383 -3.33 -13.76 27.85
C TRP A 383 -1.82 -14.00 27.98
N THR A 384 -1.44 -15.08 28.64
CA THR A 384 -0.04 -15.47 28.82
C THR A 384 0.08 -16.97 28.58
N ALA A 385 0.89 -17.38 27.61
CA ALA A 385 1.20 -18.79 27.41
C ALA A 385 1.95 -19.34 28.63
N ASN A 386 1.55 -20.53 29.10
CA ASN A 386 2.23 -21.20 30.20
C ASN A 386 3.53 -21.84 29.68
N LYS A 387 4.68 -21.51 30.28
CA LYS A 387 6.02 -21.86 29.74
C LYS A 387 6.32 -23.37 29.69
N HIS A 388 5.53 -24.20 30.36
CA HIS A 388 5.83 -25.62 30.57
C HIS A 388 5.07 -26.59 29.67
N ILE A 389 4.15 -26.14 28.80
CA ILE A 389 3.29 -27.05 28.02
C ILE A 389 3.34 -26.72 26.54
N SER A 390 3.65 -27.76 25.75
CA SER A 390 3.98 -27.66 24.34
C SER A 390 2.75 -27.61 23.44
N ARG A 391 2.75 -26.61 22.56
CA ARG A 391 2.35 -26.68 21.14
C ARG A 391 1.04 -27.42 20.74
N GLN A 392 0.04 -27.50 21.62
CA GLN A 392 -1.36 -27.76 21.26
C GLN A 392 -2.24 -26.57 21.67
N LEU A 393 -3.09 -26.13 20.74
CA LEU A 393 -3.72 -24.82 20.72
C LEU A 393 -5.10 -24.79 21.43
N SER A 394 -5.41 -25.78 22.27
CA SER A 394 -6.80 -26.16 22.57
C SER A 394 -7.20 -26.24 24.06
N SER A 395 -6.39 -25.78 25.04
CA SER A 395 -6.68 -26.09 26.46
C SER A 395 -6.19 -25.13 27.57
N TRP A 396 -6.17 -23.79 27.37
CA TRP A 396 -5.65 -22.86 28.41
C TRP A 396 -6.51 -21.60 28.63
N LEU A 397 -7.39 -21.61 29.65
CA LEU A 397 -8.23 -20.46 30.04
C LEU A 397 -8.31 -20.23 31.56
N VAL A 398 -7.68 -19.15 32.04
CA VAL A 398 -7.91 -18.54 33.36
C VAL A 398 -8.04 -17.03 33.20
N LYS A 399 -9.19 -16.46 33.57
CA LYS A 399 -9.47 -15.01 33.53
C LYS A 399 -10.01 -14.57 34.89
N LYS A 400 -9.48 -13.48 35.45
CA LYS A 400 -9.96 -12.86 36.69
C LYS A 400 -10.87 -11.67 36.34
N VAL A 401 -12.10 -11.70 36.86
CA VAL A 401 -13.23 -10.76 36.66
C VAL A 401 -12.89 -9.35 37.18
N ILE A 402 -13.54 -8.24 36.79
CA ILE A 402 -13.91 -7.61 35.49
C ILE A 402 -14.13 -6.12 35.85
N VAL A 403 -13.79 -5.18 34.97
CA VAL A 403 -14.63 -3.98 34.76
C VAL A 403 -14.72 -3.83 33.26
N GLN A 404 -15.91 -4.07 32.73
CA GLN A 404 -16.26 -3.83 31.34
C GLN A 404 -16.67 -2.36 31.25
N GLN A 405 -16.04 -1.62 30.34
CA GLN A 405 -16.67 -0.44 29.78
C GLN A 405 -17.27 -0.86 28.45
N PHE A 406 -18.42 -0.28 28.11
CA PHE A 406 -19.03 -0.48 26.80
C PHE A 406 -19.44 0.86 26.22
N PHE A 407 -19.52 0.90 24.89
CA PHE A 407 -20.18 1.96 24.16
C PHE A 407 -21.05 1.34 23.07
N GLU A 408 -22.07 2.08 22.63
CA GLU A 408 -22.94 1.64 21.56
C GLU A 408 -22.60 2.40 20.28
N PHE A 409 -22.76 1.73 19.15
CA PHE A 409 -22.57 2.33 17.83
C PHE A 409 -23.62 1.79 16.86
N THR A 410 -24.28 2.70 16.15
CA THR A 410 -25.27 2.39 15.13
C THR A 410 -24.79 2.97 13.80
N PRO A 411 -24.32 2.16 12.84
CA PRO A 411 -23.91 2.67 11.54
C PRO A 411 -25.14 3.23 10.80
N THR A 412 -25.03 4.46 10.30
CA THR A 412 -26.10 5.16 9.57
C THR A 412 -25.78 5.22 8.08
N LEU A 413 -26.67 5.77 7.25
CA LEU A 413 -26.37 6.03 5.83
C LEU A 413 -25.17 6.97 5.60
N ALA A 414 -24.84 7.83 6.58
CA ALA A 414 -23.71 8.75 6.51
C ALA A 414 -22.37 8.15 7.02
N THR A 415 -22.39 6.92 7.54
CA THR A 415 -21.18 6.21 7.97
C THR A 415 -20.43 5.67 6.73
N PRO A 416 -19.10 5.77 6.61
CA PRO A 416 -18.38 5.20 5.45
C PRO A 416 -18.50 3.66 5.42
N ASN A 417 -18.28 3.06 4.24
CA ASN A 417 -18.29 1.60 4.05
C ASN A 417 -17.15 0.89 4.79
N THR A 418 -16.09 1.62 5.15
CA THR A 418 -14.97 1.11 5.94
C THR A 418 -14.69 2.04 7.10
N LEU A 419 -14.57 1.46 8.29
CA LEU A 419 -14.09 2.07 9.52
C LEU A 419 -12.98 1.19 10.10
N TYR A 420 -12.34 1.64 11.17
CA TYR A 420 -11.38 0.86 11.95
C TYR A 420 -11.71 0.96 13.43
N PHE A 421 -11.55 -0.13 14.16
CA PHE A 421 -11.42 -0.07 15.62
C PHE A 421 -9.93 -0.04 15.94
N GLU A 422 -9.47 0.90 16.77
CA GLU A 422 -8.05 1.08 17.06
C GLU A 422 -7.78 1.48 18.51
N SER A 423 -6.51 1.43 18.94
CA SER A 423 -6.10 2.03 20.21
C SER A 423 -5.92 3.55 20.07
N TYR A 424 -6.52 4.34 20.96
CA TYR A 424 -6.33 5.79 21.00
C TYR A 424 -4.87 6.20 21.32
N ASN A 425 -4.12 5.34 22.01
CA ASN A 425 -2.78 5.64 22.53
C ASN A 425 -1.63 4.93 21.82
N ASN A 426 -1.90 3.98 20.94
CA ASN A 426 -0.86 3.18 20.29
C ASN A 426 -1.26 2.82 18.86
N TYR A 427 -0.25 2.74 17.99
CA TYR A 427 -0.44 2.47 16.58
C TYR A 427 -0.61 0.98 16.30
N GLN A 428 -1.38 0.68 15.26
CA GLN A 428 -1.52 -0.63 14.61
C GLN A 428 -1.93 -1.71 15.61
N MET A 429 -2.95 -1.43 16.42
CA MET A 429 -3.43 -2.34 17.45
C MET A 429 -4.74 -3.05 17.09
N GLY A 430 -5.49 -2.57 16.11
CA GLY A 430 -6.84 -3.06 15.83
C GLY A 430 -7.04 -3.50 14.38
N SER A 431 -8.25 -3.35 13.86
CA SER A 431 -8.62 -3.97 12.59
C SER A 431 -9.77 -3.26 11.88
N ALA A 432 -10.05 -3.69 10.64
CA ALA A 432 -11.06 -3.07 9.82
C ALA A 432 -12.48 -3.48 10.24
N ILE A 433 -13.41 -2.56 10.04
CA ILE A 433 -14.85 -2.75 10.15
C ILE A 433 -15.45 -2.41 8.79
N PHE A 434 -16.07 -3.39 8.16
CA PHE A 434 -16.83 -3.21 6.93
C PHE A 434 -18.28 -2.92 7.30
N VAL A 435 -18.77 -1.74 6.92
CA VAL A 435 -20.15 -1.32 7.11
C VAL A 435 -20.92 -1.62 5.82
N VAL A 436 -21.92 -2.48 5.93
CA VAL A 436 -22.66 -3.03 4.80
C VAL A 436 -24.17 -2.80 4.94
N ASP A 437 -24.86 -2.70 3.82
CA ASP A 437 -26.32 -2.63 3.81
C ASP A 437 -26.95 -4.02 4.02
N GLU A 438 -26.30 -5.06 3.51
CA GLU A 438 -26.62 -6.48 3.76
C GLU A 438 -25.33 -7.31 3.94
N PHE A 439 -25.41 -8.39 4.71
CA PHE A 439 -24.26 -9.27 4.93
C PHE A 439 -23.97 -10.13 3.67
N PRO A 440 -22.70 -10.25 3.23
CA PRO A 440 -22.34 -11.16 2.15
C PRO A 440 -22.75 -12.61 2.45
N GLY A 441 -23.40 -13.27 1.48
CA GLY A 441 -23.94 -14.62 1.63
C GLY A 441 -22.90 -15.74 1.78
N ASP A 442 -21.62 -15.42 1.55
CA ASP A 442 -20.46 -16.31 1.72
C ASP A 442 -19.72 -16.12 3.06
N LEU A 443 -20.19 -15.23 3.94
CA LEU A 443 -19.66 -15.09 5.30
C LEU A 443 -19.83 -16.41 6.07
N LYS A 444 -18.70 -17.09 6.30
CA LYS A 444 -18.67 -18.25 7.20
C LYS A 444 -19.04 -17.81 8.60
N HIS A 445 -20.19 -18.28 9.09
CA HIS A 445 -20.51 -18.21 10.51
C HIS A 445 -19.40 -18.91 11.31
N ILE A 446 -18.63 -18.11 12.05
CA ILE A 446 -17.82 -18.61 13.14
C ILE A 446 -18.82 -18.99 14.23
N VAL A 447 -18.98 -20.29 14.49
CA VAL A 447 -19.64 -20.73 15.72
C VAL A 447 -18.76 -20.25 16.85
N GLU A 448 -19.26 -19.31 17.66
CA GLU A 448 -18.57 -18.93 18.88
C GLU A 448 -18.47 -20.18 19.75
N GLU A 449 -17.25 -20.65 20.00
CA GLU A 449 -17.04 -21.62 21.08
C GLU A 449 -17.45 -20.92 22.38
N PRO A 450 -18.51 -21.38 23.08
CA PRO A 450 -19.00 -20.69 24.26
C PRO A 450 -17.88 -20.66 25.29
N PHE A 451 -17.41 -19.45 25.59
CA PHE A 451 -16.30 -19.21 26.50
C PHE A 451 -16.60 -19.92 27.83
N GLN A 452 -15.79 -20.91 28.21
CA GLN A 452 -16.04 -21.80 29.37
C GLN A 452 -15.82 -21.11 30.74
N TYR A 453 -16.48 -19.98 30.91
CA TYR A 453 -16.72 -19.29 32.16
C TYR A 453 -18.10 -19.67 32.71
N ASP A 454 -19.15 -19.64 31.89
CA ASP A 454 -20.53 -19.91 32.33
C ASP A 454 -20.72 -21.36 32.77
N ALA A 455 -20.12 -22.32 32.05
CA ALA A 455 -20.06 -23.72 32.46
C ALA A 455 -19.38 -23.89 33.83
N ARG A 456 -18.30 -23.14 34.09
CA ARG A 456 -17.57 -23.20 35.35
C ARG A 456 -18.31 -22.50 36.50
N GLN A 457 -18.99 -21.37 36.23
CA GLN A 457 -19.91 -20.73 37.17
C GLN A 457 -21.06 -21.66 37.55
N HIS A 458 -21.69 -22.34 36.58
CA HIS A 458 -22.72 -23.34 36.85
C HIS A 458 -22.20 -24.48 37.73
N GLN A 459 -21.01 -25.00 37.40
CA GLN A 459 -20.41 -26.13 38.11
C GLN A 459 -20.00 -25.76 39.55
N THR A 460 -19.35 -24.61 39.75
CA THR A 460 -19.00 -24.10 41.09
C THR A 460 -20.24 -23.72 41.91
N ASN A 461 -21.31 -23.20 41.29
CA ASN A 461 -22.58 -22.96 41.98
C ASN A 461 -23.27 -24.29 42.39
N LEU A 462 -23.22 -25.32 41.53
CA LEU A 462 -23.71 -26.66 41.85
C LEU A 462 -22.91 -27.34 42.98
N GLU A 463 -21.59 -27.14 43.02
CA GLU A 463 -20.70 -27.59 44.10
C GLU A 463 -21.00 -26.85 45.41
N LEU A 464 -21.16 -25.53 45.39
CA LEU A 464 -21.54 -24.72 46.56
C LEU A 464 -22.93 -25.11 47.13
N THR A 465 -23.89 -25.49 46.29
CA THR A 465 -25.18 -26.04 46.75
C THR A 465 -25.10 -27.48 47.26
N ARG A 466 -24.00 -28.20 47.00
CA ARG A 466 -23.74 -29.54 47.54
C ARG A 466 -23.01 -29.53 48.89
N GLU A 467 -22.14 -28.54 49.12
CA GLU A 467 -21.42 -28.41 50.40
C GLU A 467 -22.26 -27.73 51.48
N ASN A 468 -23.09 -26.75 51.13
CA ASN A 468 -24.00 -26.10 52.08
C ASN A 468 -25.38 -26.77 52.12
N GLY A 469 -25.51 -27.80 52.96
CA GLY A 469 -26.80 -28.37 53.36
C GLY A 469 -27.64 -27.38 54.18
N GLY A 470 -28.21 -26.37 53.52
CA GLY A 470 -28.97 -25.29 54.16
C GLY A 470 -30.00 -24.67 53.22
N SER A 471 -31.28 -24.79 53.59
CA SER A 471 -32.40 -24.20 52.84
C SER A 471 -32.33 -22.67 52.77
N SER A 472 -32.40 -22.09 51.57
CA SER A 472 -33.41 -21.06 51.27
C SER A 472 -33.53 -20.64 49.80
N ARG A 473 -34.79 -20.62 49.35
CA ARG A 473 -35.45 -19.70 48.39
C ARG A 473 -34.84 -19.51 46.99
N GLN A 474 -35.63 -19.96 46.01
CA GLN A 474 -35.63 -19.40 44.65
C GLN A 474 -35.75 -17.87 44.69
N ILE A 475 -34.88 -17.19 43.92
CA ILE A 475 -35.18 -15.89 43.33
C ILE A 475 -35.02 -16.09 41.83
N PHE A 476 -36.13 -16.36 41.15
CA PHE A 476 -36.19 -16.42 39.69
C PHE A 476 -36.38 -15.00 39.13
N ASN A 477 -35.71 -14.72 38.01
CA ASN A 477 -35.97 -13.65 37.05
C ASN A 477 -35.89 -12.18 37.51
N SER A 478 -34.89 -11.47 36.98
CA SER A 478 -35.14 -10.66 35.77
C SER A 478 -33.84 -10.35 35.01
N ALA A 479 -33.27 -11.34 34.32
CA ALA A 479 -32.27 -11.06 33.29
C ALA A 479 -33.01 -10.52 32.06
N GLY A 480 -32.96 -9.19 31.87
CA GLY A 480 -33.49 -8.57 30.66
C GLY A 480 -32.78 -9.12 29.43
N ILE A 481 -33.53 -9.63 28.47
CA ILE A 481 -33.00 -10.09 27.18
C ILE A 481 -32.49 -8.85 26.43
N PHE A 482 -31.19 -8.59 26.49
CA PHE A 482 -30.57 -7.60 25.63
C PHE A 482 -30.56 -8.12 24.20
N THR A 483 -31.53 -7.68 23.40
CA THR A 483 -31.62 -7.94 21.95
C THR A 483 -30.62 -7.06 21.18
N SER A 484 -29.36 -7.05 21.61
CA SER A 484 -28.25 -6.33 20.98
C SER A 484 -27.13 -7.31 20.63
N LEU A 485 -26.60 -7.22 19.41
CA LEU A 485 -25.41 -7.95 19.00
C LEU A 485 -24.19 -7.35 19.71
N ALA A 486 -23.76 -8.00 20.78
CA ALA A 486 -22.60 -7.59 21.58
C ALA A 486 -21.29 -8.15 21.02
N ALA A 487 -20.30 -7.29 20.80
CA ALA A 487 -18.94 -7.68 20.42
C ALA A 487 -17.97 -7.43 21.59
N ILE A 488 -17.22 -8.46 22.00
CA ILE A 488 -16.32 -8.43 23.16
C ILE A 488 -14.86 -8.29 22.70
N PHE A 489 -14.27 -7.14 22.97
CA PHE A 489 -12.89 -6.80 22.65
C PHE A 489 -11.96 -7.12 23.82
N VAL A 490 -10.93 -7.91 23.54
CA VAL A 490 -9.98 -8.45 24.52
C VAL A 490 -8.56 -8.16 24.05
N LEU A 491 -7.75 -7.55 24.90
CA LEU A 491 -6.34 -7.27 24.57
C LEU A 491 -5.46 -8.53 24.69
N PHE A 492 -4.47 -8.67 23.80
CA PHE A 492 -3.51 -9.78 23.80
C PHE A 492 -2.08 -9.27 23.61
N ALA A 493 -1.08 -10.02 24.07
CA ALA A 493 0.34 -9.71 23.86
C ALA A 493 0.92 -10.63 22.77
N LEU A 494 1.48 -10.07 21.71
CA LEU A 494 2.19 -10.88 20.70
C LEU A 494 3.44 -11.49 21.35
N LEU A 495 3.60 -12.81 21.17
CA LEU A 495 4.76 -13.61 21.57
C LEU A 495 5.71 -13.81 20.38
#